data_AF-A0A7W8VTQ6-F1
#
_entry.id   AF-A0A7W8VTQ6-F1
#
_cell.length_a   1.000
_cell.length_b   1.000
_cell.length_c   1.000
_cell.angle_alpha   90.00
_cell.angle_beta   90.00
_cell.angle_gamma   90.00
#
_symmetry.space_group_name_H-M   'P 1'
#
loop_
_entity.id
_entity.type
_entity.pdbx_description
1 polymer ?
#
loop_
_entity_poly.entity_id
_entity_poly.type
_entity_poly.pdbx_seq_one_letter_code
_entity_poly.pdbx_strand_id
1 'polypeptide(L)'
;MRVWIGLLDDTGDSFPAVYDALKKFLVPVETNDHPFYRFTREINEEQPIAALFPEATLDLMNRTTPQVLTRPPYELPKVLALIAETEPDLTSDPRYLRLIDLVERS
;
A
#
# COMPACT_ATOMS: atom_id res chain seq x y z
N MET A 1 4.89 5.22 13.93
CA MET A 1 4.66 4.38 12.74
C MET A 1 5.13 4.98 11.42
N ARG A 2 5.41 6.29 11.32
CA ARG A 2 5.99 6.94 10.12
C ARG A 2 7.35 6.37 9.65
N VAL A 3 8.22 5.97 10.59
CA VAL A 3 9.62 5.59 10.29
C VAL A 3 9.71 4.35 9.39
N TRP A 4 8.81 3.38 9.55
CA TRP A 4 8.86 2.12 8.80
C TRP A 4 8.42 2.29 7.35
N ILE A 5 7.40 3.11 7.09
CA ILE A 5 6.88 3.34 5.74
C ILE A 5 7.85 4.22 4.94
N GLY A 6 8.49 5.21 5.58
CA GLY A 6 9.58 5.97 4.96
C GLY A 6 10.84 5.12 4.70
N LEU A 7 11.18 4.19 5.60
CA LEU A 7 12.31 3.28 5.38
C LEU A 7 12.06 2.32 4.21
N LEU A 8 10.83 1.81 4.06
CA LEU A 8 10.47 0.92 2.96
C LEU A 8 10.50 1.64 1.62
N ASP A 9 10.13 2.91 1.60
CA ASP A 9 10.20 3.77 0.42
C ASP A 9 11.65 3.94 -0.09
N ASP A 10 12.61 4.15 0.82
CA ASP A 10 14.04 4.33 0.47
C ASP A 10 14.76 3.03 0.02
N THR A 11 14.06 1.89 -0.04
CA THR A 11 14.70 0.58 -0.36
C THR A 11 14.71 0.20 -1.83
N GLY A 12 13.96 0.91 -2.69
CA GLY A 12 13.90 0.64 -4.13
C GLY A 12 13.66 -0.83 -4.44
N ASP A 13 14.54 -1.44 -5.25
CA ASP A 13 14.46 -2.85 -5.64
C ASP A 13 14.49 -3.85 -4.48
N SER A 14 15.03 -3.45 -3.32
CA SER A 14 15.07 -4.30 -2.13
C SER A 14 13.76 -4.29 -1.34
N PHE A 15 12.76 -3.52 -1.77
CA PHE A 15 11.49 -3.37 -1.07
C PHE A 15 10.84 -4.69 -0.66
N PRO A 16 10.66 -5.70 -1.54
CA PRO A 16 10.02 -6.95 -1.14
C PRO A 16 10.77 -7.68 -0.03
N ALA A 17 12.10 -7.67 -0.06
CA ALA A 17 12.94 -8.35 0.92
C ALA A 17 12.90 -7.65 2.29
N VAL A 18 12.98 -6.31 2.30
CA VAL A 18 12.90 -5.53 3.53
C VAL A 18 11.48 -5.59 4.11
N TYR A 19 10.46 -5.51 3.26
CA TYR A 19 9.07 -5.70 3.68
C TYR A 19 8.87 -7.06 4.34
N ASP A 20 9.39 -8.14 3.74
CA ASP A 20 9.24 -9.49 4.29
C ASP A 20 9.84 -9.63 5.70
N ALA A 21 10.98 -8.99 5.96
CA ALA A 21 11.61 -8.95 7.28
C ALA A 21 10.79 -8.18 8.32
N LEU A 22 10.06 -7.14 7.87
CA LEU A 22 9.34 -6.20 8.73
C LEU A 22 7.87 -6.53 8.94
N LYS A 23 7.23 -7.26 8.01
CA LYS A 23 5.77 -7.47 7.97
C LYS A 23 5.17 -8.03 9.27
N LYS A 24 5.96 -8.75 10.07
CA LYS A 24 5.55 -9.30 11.39
C LYS A 24 5.39 -8.26 12.49
N PHE A 25 5.98 -7.07 12.31
CA PHE A 25 5.91 -5.96 13.27
C PHE A 25 4.90 -4.89 12.85
N LEU A 26 4.34 -5.01 11.65
CA LEU A 26 3.33 -4.08 11.15
C LEU A 26 1.99 -4.39 11.82
N VAL A 27 1.37 -3.35 12.35
CA VAL A 27 0.04 -3.39 12.97
C VAL A 27 -0.91 -2.45 12.23
N PRO A 28 -2.22 -2.75 12.17
CA PRO A 28 -3.19 -1.84 11.56
C PRO A 28 -3.25 -0.53 12.34
N VAL A 29 -3.00 0.60 11.68
CA VAL A 29 -3.10 1.92 12.30
C VAL A 29 -3.67 2.91 11.29
N GLU A 30 -4.75 3.58 11.67
CA GLU A 30 -5.26 4.73 10.93
C GLU A 30 -4.30 5.92 11.17
N THR A 31 -3.42 6.20 10.21
CA THR A 31 -2.43 7.28 10.34
C THR A 31 -2.90 8.57 9.69
N ASN A 32 -2.45 9.70 10.23
CA ASN A 32 -2.94 11.04 9.89
C ASN A 32 -2.21 11.70 8.69
N ASP A 33 -1.20 11.02 8.11
CA ASP A 33 -0.08 11.70 7.46
C ASP A 33 0.28 11.15 6.07
N HIS A 34 -0.73 10.86 5.23
CA HIS A 34 -0.54 10.41 3.84
C HIS A 34 0.64 9.42 3.64
N PRO A 35 0.75 8.34 4.44
CA PRO A 35 1.97 7.54 4.49
C PRO A 35 2.27 6.83 3.16
N PHE A 36 1.24 6.58 2.35
CA PHE A 36 1.35 5.90 1.05
C PHE A 36 1.54 6.86 -0.13
N TYR A 37 1.61 8.17 0.10
CA TYR A 37 1.76 9.17 -0.96
C TYR A 37 3.01 8.98 -1.83
N ARG A 38 4.05 8.33 -1.30
CA ARG A 38 5.26 8.03 -2.07
C ARG A 38 5.19 6.70 -2.84
N PHE A 39 4.33 5.78 -2.41
CA PHE A 39 4.06 4.52 -3.13
C PHE A 39 3.31 4.75 -4.44
N THR A 40 2.67 5.91 -4.60
CA THR A 40 1.87 6.31 -5.77
C THR A 40 2.56 7.32 -6.68
N ARG A 41 3.73 7.86 -6.30
CA ARG A 41 4.42 8.88 -7.09
C ARG A 41 5.64 8.33 -7.80
N GLU A 42 5.81 8.74 -9.05
CA GLU A 42 7.12 8.76 -9.68
C GLU A 42 8.00 9.80 -8.95
N ILE A 43 9.16 9.36 -8.49
CA ILE A 43 10.20 10.20 -7.90
C ILE A 43 11.46 9.95 -8.72
N ASN A 44 12.09 11.02 -9.23
CA ASN A 44 13.35 10.95 -10.00
C ASN A 44 13.31 9.97 -11.20
N GLU A 45 12.21 9.94 -11.96
CA GLU A 45 12.03 9.06 -13.14
C GLU A 45 11.91 7.55 -12.83
N GLU A 46 11.84 7.17 -11.55
CA GLU A 46 11.59 5.79 -11.14
C GLU A 46 10.08 5.52 -11.02
N GLN A 47 9.65 4.35 -11.50
CA GLN A 47 8.26 3.91 -11.41
C GLN A 47 7.82 3.77 -9.93
N PRO A 48 6.54 4.03 -9.60
CA PRO A 48 6.07 3.90 -8.23
C PRO A 48 6.26 2.47 -7.71
N ILE A 49 6.57 2.32 -6.41
CA ILE A 49 6.74 0.99 -5.76
C ILE A 49 5.50 0.11 -5.94
N ALA A 50 4.30 0.69 -5.98
CA ALA A 50 3.06 -0.03 -6.24
C ALA A 50 2.97 -0.63 -7.65
N ALA A 51 3.64 -0.04 -8.63
CA ALA A 51 3.74 -0.57 -9.99
C ALA A 51 4.86 -1.62 -10.10
N LEU A 52 6.00 -1.40 -9.42
CA LEU A 52 7.12 -2.36 -9.44
C LEU A 52 6.81 -3.64 -8.66
N PHE A 53 6.12 -3.51 -7.52
CA PHE A 53 5.84 -4.60 -6.59
C PHE A 53 4.37 -4.59 -6.14
N PRO A 54 3.43 -4.85 -7.05
CA PRO A 54 1.99 -4.72 -6.78
C PRO A 54 1.52 -5.68 -5.68
N GLU A 55 1.99 -6.93 -5.68
CA GLU A 55 1.59 -7.91 -4.67
C GLU A 55 2.10 -7.58 -3.26
N ALA A 56 3.37 -7.18 -3.14
CA ALA A 56 3.97 -6.80 -1.86
C ALA A 56 3.33 -5.51 -1.31
N THR A 57 3.02 -4.57 -2.21
CA THR A 57 2.29 -3.35 -1.86
C THR A 57 0.88 -3.68 -1.37
N LEU A 58 0.16 -4.57 -2.06
CA LEU A 58 -1.17 -5.02 -1.64
C LEU A 58 -1.15 -5.67 -0.26
N ASP A 59 -0.16 -6.53 0.01
CA ASP A 59 0.02 -7.16 1.32
C ASP A 59 0.27 -6.13 2.43
N LEU A 60 1.16 -5.17 2.15
CA LEU A 60 1.47 -4.07 3.08
C LEU A 60 0.20 -3.29 3.42
N MET A 61 -0.52 -2.82 2.41
CA MET A 61 -1.75 -2.04 2.59
C MET A 61 -2.79 -2.82 3.38
N ASN A 62 -2.99 -4.10 3.03
CA ASN A 62 -3.93 -4.96 3.72
C ASN A 62 -3.58 -5.11 5.22
N ARG A 63 -2.29 -5.25 5.57
CA ARG A 63 -1.87 -5.37 6.97
C ARG A 63 -1.97 -4.08 7.75
N THR A 64 -1.66 -2.95 7.14
CA THR A 64 -1.61 -1.66 7.86
C THR A 64 -2.93 -0.91 7.88
N THR A 65 -3.88 -1.26 7.00
CA THR A 65 -5.21 -0.63 6.94
C THR A 65 -6.14 -1.30 7.96
N PRO A 66 -6.75 -0.54 8.90
CA PRO A 66 -7.75 -1.06 9.82
C PRO A 66 -8.99 -1.64 9.10
N GLN A 67 -9.81 -2.42 9.81
CA GLN A 67 -11.06 -2.95 9.26
C GLN A 67 -12.18 -1.92 9.15
N VAL A 68 -12.09 -0.85 9.95
CA VAL A 68 -13.05 0.25 9.96
C VAL A 68 -12.23 1.52 9.87
N LEU A 69 -12.61 2.39 8.94
CA LEU A 69 -12.04 3.72 8.83
C LEU A 69 -12.93 4.71 9.55
N THR A 70 -12.32 5.64 10.27
CA THR A 70 -13.01 6.80 10.84
C THR A 70 -12.88 8.03 9.94
N ARG A 71 -12.11 7.92 8.84
CA ARG A 71 -11.75 9.01 7.93
C ARG A 71 -11.66 8.56 6.46
N PRO A 72 -11.79 9.50 5.50
CA PRO A 72 -11.67 9.16 4.08
C PRO A 72 -10.25 8.67 3.72
N PRO A 73 -10.11 7.54 3.02
CA PRO A 73 -8.80 6.94 2.75
C PRO A 73 -8.15 7.47 1.47
N TYR A 74 -7.87 8.77 1.36
CA TYR A 74 -7.49 9.44 0.11
C TYR A 74 -6.42 8.78 -0.79
N GLU A 75 -5.44 8.08 -0.22
CA GLU A 75 -4.37 7.42 -0.99
C GLU A 75 -4.69 5.97 -1.35
N LEU A 76 -5.57 5.30 -0.59
CA LEU A 76 -5.91 3.89 -0.81
C LEU A 76 -6.54 3.63 -2.18
N PRO A 77 -7.56 4.40 -2.65
CA PRO A 77 -8.13 4.22 -3.98
C PRO A 77 -7.10 4.38 -5.09
N LYS A 78 -6.15 5.32 -4.93
CA LYS A 78 -5.11 5.59 -5.94
C LYS A 78 -4.14 4.42 -6.05
N VAL A 79 -3.69 3.86 -4.92
CA VAL A 79 -2.81 2.68 -4.93
C VAL A 79 -3.54 1.47 -5.53
N LEU A 80 -4.80 1.23 -5.14
CA LEU A 80 -5.57 0.12 -5.68
C LEU A 80 -5.79 0.26 -7.20
N ALA A 81 -6.09 1.46 -7.70
CA ALA A 81 -6.20 1.71 -9.13
C ALA A 81 -4.88 1.39 -9.86
N LEU A 82 -3.75 1.86 -9.34
CA LEU A 82 -2.43 1.59 -9.92
C LEU A 82 -2.08 0.09 -9.91
N ILE A 83 -2.42 -0.63 -8.83
CA ILE A 83 -2.25 -2.09 -8.77
C ILE A 83 -3.12 -2.77 -9.82
N ALA A 84 -4.38 -2.36 -9.98
CA ALA A 84 -5.29 -2.94 -10.98
C ALA A 84 -4.86 -2.66 -12.42
N GLU A 85 -4.24 -1.51 -12.67
CA GLU A 85 -3.64 -1.16 -13.97
C GLU A 85 -2.39 -1.99 -14.27
N THR A 86 -1.56 -2.26 -13.25
CA THR A 86 -0.25 -2.90 -13.44
C THR A 86 -0.33 -4.43 -13.39
N GLU A 87 -1.15 -4.98 -12.49
CA GLU A 87 -1.34 -6.41 -12.29
C GLU A 87 -2.84 -6.73 -12.11
N PRO A 88 -3.60 -6.85 -13.22
CA PRO A 88 -5.05 -6.99 -13.19
C PRO A 88 -5.54 -8.25 -12.45
N ASP A 89 -4.72 -9.31 -12.38
CA ASP A 89 -5.08 -10.56 -11.72
C ASP A 89 -5.29 -10.36 -10.20
N LEU A 90 -4.63 -9.36 -9.60
CA LEU A 90 -4.82 -9.00 -8.18
C LEU A 90 -6.18 -8.38 -7.88
N THR A 91 -6.97 -7.96 -8.89
CA THR A 91 -8.32 -7.43 -8.66
C THR A 91 -9.28 -8.47 -8.09
N SER A 92 -9.00 -9.76 -8.31
CA SER A 92 -9.73 -10.88 -7.72
C SER A 92 -9.13 -11.37 -6.39
N ASP A 93 -8.02 -10.79 -5.93
CA ASP A 93 -7.37 -11.17 -4.68
C ASP A 93 -8.25 -10.75 -3.47
N PRO A 94 -8.44 -11.63 -2.47
CA PRO A 94 -9.23 -11.30 -1.27
C PRO A 94 -8.77 -10.03 -0.53
N ARG A 95 -7.47 -9.73 -0.56
CA ARG A 95 -6.89 -8.52 0.04
C ARG A 95 -7.33 -7.27 -0.72
N TYR A 96 -7.35 -7.34 -2.05
CA TYR A 96 -7.84 -6.26 -2.90
C TYR A 96 -9.32 -6.02 -2.68
N LEU A 97 -10.12 -7.09 -2.74
CA LEU A 97 -11.57 -7.03 -2.54
C LEU A 97 -11.95 -6.44 -1.17
N ARG A 98 -11.21 -6.80 -0.11
CA ARG A 98 -11.40 -6.20 1.21
C ARG A 98 -11.15 -4.69 1.19
N LEU A 99 -10.05 -4.26 0.58
CA LEU A 99 -9.63 -2.86 0.61
C LEU A 99 -10.53 -1.98 -0.26
N ILE A 100 -10.99 -2.46 -1.41
CA ILE A 100 -11.91 -1.71 -2.27
C ILE A 100 -13.30 -1.58 -1.65
N ASP A 101 -13.82 -2.65 -1.02
CA ASP A 101 -15.10 -2.60 -0.28
C ASP A 101 -15.05 -1.56 0.85
N LEU A 102 -13.90 -1.44 1.52
CA LEU A 102 -13.68 -0.46 2.57
C LEU A 102 -13.58 0.99 2.04
N VAL A 103 -13.10 1.19 0.81
CA VAL A 103 -13.15 2.48 0.10
C VAL A 103 -14.59 2.83 -0.30
N GLU A 104 -15.36 1.86 -0.79
CA GLU A 104 -16.73 2.09 -1.27
C GLU A 104 -17.72 2.40 -0.14
N ARG A 105 -17.41 1.98 1.08
CA ARG A 105 -18.26 2.19 2.28
C ARG A 105 -17.92 3.44 3.10
N SER A 106 -16.79 4.12 2.82
CA SER A 106 -16.32 5.31 3.55
C SER A 106 -16.83 6.60 2.94
#